data_AF-A0A2T4TJZ7-F1
#
_entry.id   AF-A0A2T4TJZ7-F1
#
_cell.length_a   1.000
_cell.length_b   1.000
_cell.length_c   1.000
_cell.angle_alpha   90.00
_cell.angle_beta   90.00
_cell.angle_gamma   90.00
#
_symmetry.space_group_name_H-M   'P 1'
#
loop_
_entity.id
_entity.type
_entity.pdbx_description
1 polymer ?
#
loop_
_entity_poly.entity_id
_entity_poly.type
_entity_poly.pdbx_seq_one_letter_code
_entity_poly.pdbx_strand_id
1 'polypeptide(L)'
;MRYFKMDTCWNKAHFFAQAKIEVGDSFNIKTESFNYSARRMKGRDNVNGKHWVQGNTQTRQGGYFTDGKSKKSPYSYMVNHPDLAEKYGRKDLYRYNDQGIQAANEEMIANVVYDDKNCSQKRKLGNTQVGDGWKFKGRGLVQITGRSNYTITNNYTEKLLSKNIINSEADANLVGTDIEVAMVACMAYWSKSGRNLEIKSNGEMNEDIISAGIGSNVDYIGKQSAFENITSKCFAVSDCNIQSKAKRVKTVTDKELKIEEGIKWLESICIPIESVGKTKYKIPYCQVQNRIKDSGAKTMDCSEMVGRYAAKIEWSKKPMGWTTASMIEYGRNHPKWLIQHKNANYIPKPGDIFLWRRHTGVVIEYDEQNDIVTTIEAISSTVNNEKPVNDNGIFRERKPDIHLRGVIKMKFKRTDYHLLGHSPKLCYFYSFAVHYTKK
;
A
#
# COMPACT_ATOMS: atom_id res chain seq x y z
N MET A 1 -10.92 20.86 11.69
CA MET A 1 -10.78 20.29 10.33
C MET A 1 -10.82 21.34 9.21
N ARG A 2 -11.84 22.19 9.07
CA ARG A 2 -11.90 23.26 8.03
C ARG A 2 -10.64 24.13 7.96
N TYR A 3 -10.15 24.59 9.11
CA TYR A 3 -8.93 25.38 9.21
C TYR A 3 -7.73 24.74 8.49
N PHE A 4 -7.59 23.42 8.62
CA PHE A 4 -6.51 22.63 8.02
C PHE A 4 -6.85 22.09 6.63
N LYS A 5 -7.96 22.53 6.01
CA LYS A 5 -8.46 22.02 4.72
C LYS A 5 -8.73 20.50 4.73
N MET A 6 -9.13 19.97 5.89
CA MET A 6 -9.40 18.56 6.13
C MET A 6 -10.89 18.27 6.35
N ASP A 7 -11.78 19.12 5.85
CA ASP A 7 -13.23 19.02 6.10
C ASP A 7 -14.00 18.14 5.11
N THR A 8 -13.32 17.62 4.10
CA THR A 8 -13.88 16.64 3.16
C THR A 8 -14.15 15.30 3.84
N CYS A 9 -15.12 14.53 3.32
CA CYS A 9 -15.37 13.16 3.76
C CYS A 9 -14.09 12.29 3.73
N TRP A 10 -13.25 12.46 2.70
CA TRP A 10 -12.06 11.67 2.46
C TRP A 10 -11.01 11.97 3.51
N ASN A 11 -10.76 13.24 3.79
CA ASN A 11 -9.85 13.63 4.86
C ASN A 11 -10.31 13.11 6.21
N LYS A 12 -11.62 13.21 6.51
CA LYS A 12 -12.17 12.65 7.74
C LYS A 12 -11.96 11.12 7.78
N ALA A 13 -12.32 10.42 6.72
CA ALA A 13 -12.20 8.97 6.65
C ALA A 13 -10.76 8.49 6.86
N HIS A 14 -9.81 9.05 6.11
CA HIS A 14 -8.39 8.74 6.26
C HIS A 14 -7.84 9.10 7.64
N PHE A 15 -8.09 10.34 8.11
CA PHE A 15 -7.58 10.79 9.40
C PHE A 15 -8.05 9.90 10.55
N PHE A 16 -9.34 9.57 10.57
CA PHE A 16 -9.91 8.71 11.59
C PHE A 16 -9.57 7.23 11.41
N ALA A 17 -9.26 6.77 10.19
CA ALA A 17 -8.75 5.41 9.98
C ALA A 17 -7.37 5.24 10.64
N GLN A 18 -6.49 6.23 10.43
CA GLN A 18 -5.20 6.31 11.11
C GLN A 18 -5.41 6.35 12.62
N ALA A 19 -6.24 7.28 13.10
CA ALA A 19 -6.49 7.47 14.52
C ALA A 19 -7.03 6.20 15.19
N LYS A 20 -8.02 5.54 14.58
CA LYS A 20 -8.61 4.31 15.11
C LYS A 20 -7.57 3.23 15.40
N ILE A 21 -6.60 3.04 14.51
CA ILE A 21 -5.56 2.03 14.70
C ILE A 21 -4.57 2.42 15.78
N GLU A 22 -4.20 3.70 15.86
CA GLU A 22 -3.29 4.17 16.90
C GLU A 22 -3.95 4.16 18.28
N VAL A 23 -5.16 4.71 18.42
CA VAL A 23 -5.83 4.91 19.72
C VAL A 23 -6.83 3.83 20.11
N GLY A 24 -7.21 2.93 19.19
CA GLY A 24 -8.15 1.84 19.43
C GLY A 24 -9.62 2.28 19.43
N ASP A 25 -10.52 1.31 19.66
CA ASP A 25 -11.97 1.51 19.51
C ASP A 25 -12.59 2.47 20.51
N SER A 26 -12.03 2.57 21.73
CA SER A 26 -12.48 3.53 22.74
C SER A 26 -12.05 4.97 22.44
N PHE A 27 -11.21 5.18 21.42
CA PHE A 27 -10.68 6.47 21.01
C PHE A 27 -9.99 7.27 22.12
N ASN A 28 -9.42 6.56 23.10
CA ASN A 28 -8.66 7.17 24.19
C ASN A 28 -7.29 7.61 23.69
N ILE A 29 -6.96 8.89 23.88
CA ILE A 29 -5.67 9.45 23.46
C ILE A 29 -4.55 8.64 24.11
N LYS A 30 -3.59 8.21 23.28
CA LYS A 30 -2.46 7.41 23.73
C LYS A 30 -1.18 8.24 23.78
N THR A 31 -0.39 7.92 24.78
CA THR A 31 1.03 8.24 24.86
C THR A 31 1.78 6.93 24.71
N GLU A 32 2.84 6.92 23.90
CA GLU A 32 3.67 5.72 23.80
C GLU A 32 4.35 5.40 25.13
N SER A 33 4.56 4.11 25.39
CA SER A 33 5.32 3.61 26.53
C SER A 33 6.64 3.02 26.07
N PHE A 34 7.68 3.23 26.88
CA PHE A 34 9.01 2.67 26.72
C PHE A 34 9.29 1.55 27.71
N ASN A 35 8.24 0.94 28.25
CA ASN A 35 8.33 -0.18 29.17
C ASN A 35 8.72 -1.48 28.45
N TYR A 36 9.97 -1.54 28.00
CA TYR A 36 10.57 -2.66 27.28
C TYR A 36 11.48 -3.48 28.19
N SER A 37 11.41 -4.81 28.08
CA SER A 37 12.37 -5.68 28.76
C SER A 37 13.77 -5.50 28.18
N ALA A 38 14.80 -5.67 29.01
CA ALA A 38 16.20 -5.69 28.58
C ALA A 38 16.40 -6.75 27.47
N ARG A 39 15.75 -7.91 27.59
CA ARG A 39 15.76 -8.98 26.57
C ARG A 39 15.21 -8.50 25.23
N ARG A 40 14.05 -7.83 25.22
CA ARG A 40 13.44 -7.33 23.98
C ARG A 40 14.32 -6.30 23.31
N MET A 41 14.90 -5.38 24.08
CA MET A 41 15.76 -4.32 23.55
C MET A 41 17.06 -4.85 22.94
N LYS A 42 17.64 -5.92 23.50
CA LYS A 42 18.80 -6.62 22.93
C LYS A 42 18.50 -7.39 21.64
N GLY A 43 17.23 -7.58 21.28
CA GLY A 43 16.89 -8.17 19.98
C GLY A 43 15.46 -8.66 19.88
N ARG A 44 15.03 -9.52 20.81
CA ARG A 44 13.67 -10.06 20.83
C ARG A 44 13.30 -10.61 22.20
N ASP A 45 12.00 -10.66 22.46
CA ASP A 45 11.46 -11.31 23.63
C ASP A 45 10.10 -11.92 23.30
N ASN A 46 9.70 -12.93 24.06
CA ASN A 46 8.37 -13.50 23.91
C ASN A 46 7.42 -12.82 24.90
N VAL A 47 6.21 -12.51 24.43
CA VAL A 47 5.15 -11.89 25.24
C VAL A 47 3.87 -12.70 25.13
N ASN A 48 2.99 -12.57 26.13
CA ASN A 48 1.73 -13.30 26.21
C ASN A 48 1.92 -14.83 26.14
N GLY A 49 2.99 -15.33 26.77
CA GLY A 49 3.25 -16.76 26.92
C GLY A 49 2.49 -17.35 28.12
N LYS A 50 2.51 -18.68 28.24
CA LYS A 50 1.95 -19.41 29.39
C LYS A 50 3.05 -19.91 30.33
N HIS A 51 4.25 -20.13 29.81
CA HIS A 51 5.34 -20.76 30.56
C HIS A 51 6.39 -19.71 30.94
N TRP A 52 6.40 -19.31 32.22
CA TRP A 52 7.32 -18.31 32.76
C TRP A 52 8.55 -18.95 33.40
N VAL A 53 9.73 -18.47 33.05
CA VAL A 53 10.99 -18.75 33.73
C VAL A 53 11.30 -17.59 34.65
N GLN A 54 11.42 -17.87 35.95
CA GLN A 54 11.71 -16.87 36.98
C GLN A 54 13.07 -16.21 36.75
N GLY A 55 13.14 -14.90 37.00
CA GLY A 55 14.39 -14.15 37.01
C GLY A 55 15.31 -14.55 38.16
N ASN A 56 16.59 -14.16 38.07
CA ASN A 56 17.60 -14.43 39.07
C ASN A 56 18.18 -13.12 39.60
N THR A 57 18.01 -12.88 40.89
CA THR A 57 18.45 -11.65 41.57
C THR A 57 19.97 -11.58 41.74
N GLN A 58 20.65 -12.72 41.91
CA GLN A 58 22.11 -12.79 42.05
C GLN A 58 22.81 -12.43 40.73
N THR A 59 22.35 -12.99 39.62
CA THR A 59 22.92 -12.69 38.28
C THR A 59 22.28 -11.47 37.61
N ARG A 60 21.26 -10.87 38.25
CA ARG A 60 20.44 -9.78 37.72
C ARG A 60 19.84 -10.08 36.34
N GLN A 61 19.53 -11.35 36.07
CA GLN A 61 18.87 -11.79 34.84
C GLN A 61 17.36 -11.73 35.00
N GLY A 62 16.69 -11.01 34.11
CA GLY A 62 15.22 -10.93 34.09
C GLY A 62 14.57 -12.25 33.64
N GLY A 63 13.44 -12.58 34.26
CA GLY A 63 12.57 -13.66 33.86
C GLY A 63 11.96 -13.44 32.47
N TYR A 64 11.46 -14.51 31.85
CA TYR A 64 10.96 -14.49 30.48
C TYR A 64 10.02 -15.64 30.18
N PHE A 65 9.23 -15.48 29.12
CA PHE A 65 8.42 -16.58 28.57
C PHE A 65 9.23 -17.47 27.63
N THR A 66 9.11 -18.80 27.78
CA THR A 66 9.68 -19.76 26.83
C THR A 66 8.80 -19.94 25.58
N ASP A 67 7.53 -19.54 25.66
CA ASP A 67 6.53 -19.61 24.59
C ASP A 67 5.85 -18.25 24.35
N GLY A 68 4.83 -18.22 23.48
CA GLY A 68 4.06 -17.02 23.18
C GLY A 68 4.50 -16.27 21.92
N LYS A 69 4.03 -15.03 21.79
CA LYS A 69 4.27 -14.21 20.59
C LYS A 69 5.65 -13.59 20.66
N SER A 70 6.54 -14.00 19.76
CA SER A 70 7.86 -13.38 19.68
C SER A 70 7.81 -11.97 19.08
N LYS A 71 8.34 -10.99 19.81
CA LYS A 71 8.39 -9.58 19.45
C LYS A 71 9.84 -9.14 19.32
N LYS A 72 10.19 -8.55 18.17
CA LYS A 72 11.52 -7.96 17.95
C LYS A 72 11.65 -6.63 18.71
N SER A 73 12.90 -6.21 18.92
CA SER A 73 13.23 -4.86 19.37
C SER A 73 12.68 -3.84 18.36
N PRO A 74 11.97 -2.80 18.81
CA PRO A 74 11.56 -1.71 17.94
C PRO A 74 12.73 -0.78 17.57
N TYR A 75 13.84 -0.82 18.31
CA TYR A 75 14.94 0.11 18.16
C TYR A 75 16.25 -0.62 17.87
N SER A 76 16.70 -0.55 16.61
CA SER A 76 17.96 -1.15 16.16
C SER A 76 19.18 -0.65 16.94
N TYR A 77 19.15 0.59 17.41
CA TYR A 77 20.24 1.17 18.22
C TYR A 77 20.43 0.37 19.52
N MET A 78 19.35 0.07 20.24
CA MET A 78 19.42 -0.73 21.48
C MET A 78 19.94 -2.16 21.26
N VAL A 79 19.70 -2.74 20.08
CA VAL A 79 20.24 -4.06 19.71
C VAL A 79 21.76 -4.02 19.61
N ASN A 80 22.30 -2.94 19.06
CA ASN A 80 23.75 -2.74 18.90
C ASN A 80 24.43 -2.22 20.17
N HIS A 81 23.65 -1.81 21.18
CA HIS A 81 24.11 -1.30 22.47
C HIS A 81 23.48 -2.08 23.63
N PRO A 82 23.82 -3.37 23.78
CA PRO A 82 23.20 -4.24 24.78
C PRO A 82 23.47 -3.79 26.22
N ASP A 83 24.56 -3.06 26.45
CA ASP A 83 24.87 -2.43 27.73
C ASP A 83 23.79 -1.41 28.14
N LEU A 84 23.31 -0.58 27.20
CA LEU A 84 22.22 0.36 27.44
C LEU A 84 20.90 -0.37 27.68
N ALA A 85 20.65 -1.46 26.95
CA ALA A 85 19.47 -2.30 27.15
C ALA A 85 19.46 -2.96 28.54
N GLU A 86 20.61 -3.43 29.03
CA GLU A 86 20.77 -3.95 30.39
C GLU A 86 20.61 -2.86 31.45
N LYS A 87 21.14 -1.67 31.19
CA LYS A 87 21.13 -0.54 32.12
C LYS A 87 19.73 0.06 32.30
N TYR A 88 18.95 0.19 31.23
CA TYR A 88 17.67 0.90 31.26
C TYR A 88 16.44 0.01 31.08
N GLY A 89 16.60 -1.22 30.60
CA GLY A 89 15.47 -2.11 30.32
C GLY A 89 14.86 -2.74 31.56
N ARG A 90 13.56 -3.04 31.49
CA ARG A 90 12.87 -3.78 32.54
C ARG A 90 13.47 -5.18 32.70
N LYS A 91 13.62 -5.61 33.95
CA LYS A 91 13.99 -6.99 34.33
C LYS A 91 12.97 -7.48 35.35
N ASP A 92 12.18 -8.43 34.88
CA ASP A 92 11.10 -9.03 35.66
C ASP A 92 11.64 -10.17 36.53
N LEU A 93 10.96 -10.51 37.63
CA LEU A 93 11.35 -11.59 38.55
C LEU A 93 10.36 -12.76 38.48
N TYR A 94 9.19 -12.61 39.08
CA TYR A 94 8.18 -13.65 39.27
C TYR A 94 7.19 -13.76 38.12
N ARG A 95 6.91 -12.66 37.40
CA ARG A 95 5.99 -12.64 36.27
C ARG A 95 6.26 -11.48 35.33
N TYR A 96 5.71 -11.55 34.12
CA TYR A 96 5.83 -10.50 33.12
C TYR A 96 5.39 -9.13 33.65
N ASN A 97 6.26 -8.13 33.45
CA ASN A 97 6.05 -6.74 33.84
C ASN A 97 5.81 -6.53 35.35
N ASP A 98 6.41 -7.37 36.21
CA ASP A 98 6.42 -7.13 37.66
C ASP A 98 7.55 -6.21 38.11
N GLN A 99 8.50 -5.89 37.22
CA GLN A 99 9.63 -5.00 37.50
C GLN A 99 10.49 -5.46 38.70
N GLY A 100 10.45 -6.75 39.04
CA GLY A 100 10.96 -7.26 40.32
C GLY A 100 12.48 -7.14 40.51
N ILE A 101 13.27 -7.08 39.43
CA ILE A 101 14.73 -6.85 39.49
C ILE A 101 15.06 -5.40 39.10
N GLN A 102 14.39 -4.87 38.09
CA GLN A 102 14.62 -3.53 37.56
C GLN A 102 13.38 -3.04 36.81
N ALA A 103 12.87 -1.87 37.19
CA ALA A 103 11.89 -1.16 36.38
C ALA A 103 12.54 -0.60 35.10
N ALA A 104 11.77 -0.46 34.01
CA ALA A 104 12.27 0.25 32.85
C ALA A 104 12.51 1.72 33.19
N ASN A 105 13.68 2.24 32.84
CA ASN A 105 13.90 3.68 32.81
C ASN A 105 13.39 4.23 31.48
N GLU A 106 12.06 4.39 31.39
CA GLU A 106 11.36 4.78 30.16
C GLU A 106 11.87 6.11 29.59
N GLU A 107 12.15 7.09 30.44
CA GLU A 107 12.71 8.38 30.06
C GLU A 107 14.08 8.22 29.37
N MET A 108 15.00 7.47 29.99
CA MET A 108 16.32 7.26 29.40
C MET A 108 16.25 6.42 28.12
N ILE A 109 15.35 5.44 28.05
CA ILE A 109 15.13 4.68 26.81
C ILE A 109 14.69 5.64 25.71
N ALA A 110 13.65 6.47 25.95
CA ALA A 110 13.16 7.43 24.96
C ALA A 110 14.24 8.43 24.53
N ASN A 111 14.96 9.00 25.51
CA ASN A 111 16.05 9.93 25.26
C ASN A 111 17.16 9.31 24.42
N VAL A 112 17.51 8.04 24.62
CA VAL A 112 18.53 7.35 23.81
C VAL A 112 18.01 7.05 22.40
N VAL A 113 16.82 6.44 22.27
CA VAL A 113 16.37 5.92 20.96
C VAL A 113 15.90 7.00 20.01
N TYR A 114 15.53 8.17 20.54
CA TYR A 114 15.11 9.32 19.76
C TYR A 114 16.12 10.47 19.71
N ASP A 115 17.31 10.34 20.32
CA ASP A 115 18.39 11.28 20.06
C ASP A 115 18.78 11.21 18.58
N ASP A 116 18.80 12.36 17.89
CA ASP A 116 19.17 12.45 16.49
C ASP A 116 20.61 11.96 16.24
N LYS A 117 21.49 12.00 17.25
CA LYS A 117 22.85 11.44 17.20
C LYS A 117 22.86 9.92 17.04
N ASN A 118 21.81 9.25 17.53
CA ASN A 118 21.64 7.80 17.51
C ASN A 118 20.77 7.32 16.33
N CYS A 119 20.34 8.25 15.47
CA CYS A 119 19.43 8.00 14.37
C CYS A 119 20.08 8.22 13.00
N SER A 120 19.75 7.35 12.03
CA SER A 120 20.09 7.61 10.63
C SER A 120 19.45 8.92 10.15
N GLN A 121 20.05 9.58 9.15
CA GLN A 121 19.57 10.86 8.64
C GLN A 121 18.07 10.87 8.28
N LYS A 122 17.53 9.77 7.72
CA LYS A 122 16.10 9.65 7.36
C LYS A 122 15.14 9.56 8.55
N ARG A 123 15.65 9.30 9.76
CA ARG A 123 14.86 9.14 11.00
C ARG A 123 15.05 10.30 11.97
N LYS A 124 15.85 11.31 11.64
CA LYS A 124 16.05 12.47 12.52
C LYS A 124 14.73 13.22 12.70
N LEU A 125 14.42 13.58 13.94
CA LEU A 125 13.18 14.25 14.32
C LEU A 125 13.44 15.66 14.88
N GLY A 126 14.68 16.15 14.78
CA GLY A 126 15.11 17.42 15.34
C GLY A 126 15.42 17.36 16.82
N ASN A 127 15.55 16.16 17.39
CA ASN A 127 15.84 15.96 18.80
C ASN A 127 17.34 16.13 19.04
N THR A 128 17.76 17.37 19.28
CA THR A 128 19.17 17.72 19.44
C THR A 128 19.52 18.18 20.85
N GLN A 129 18.51 18.38 21.71
CA GLN A 129 18.68 18.80 23.10
C GLN A 129 18.50 17.62 24.06
N VAL A 130 19.16 17.69 25.21
CA VAL A 130 19.02 16.70 26.27
C VAL A 130 17.56 16.64 26.73
N GLY A 131 17.00 15.43 26.85
CA GLY A 131 15.61 15.23 27.27
C GLY A 131 14.58 15.26 26.14
N ASP A 132 14.98 15.56 24.90
CA ASP A 132 14.05 15.68 23.77
C ASP A 132 13.29 14.40 23.47
N GLY A 133 13.96 13.25 23.56
CA GLY A 133 13.33 11.98 23.23
C GLY A 133 12.13 11.69 24.13
N TRP A 134 12.26 11.91 25.44
CA TRP A 134 11.17 11.71 26.39
C TRP A 134 10.12 12.82 26.34
N LYS A 135 10.57 14.08 26.26
CA LYS A 135 9.68 15.24 26.19
C LYS A 135 8.78 15.17 24.95
N PHE A 136 9.35 14.88 23.78
CA PHE A 136 8.65 14.82 22.49
C PHE A 136 8.40 13.39 22.00
N LYS A 137 8.19 12.45 22.92
CA LYS A 137 7.70 11.11 22.55
C LYS A 137 6.34 11.16 21.85
N GLY A 138 6.02 10.09 21.13
CA GLY A 138 4.80 9.82 20.41
C GLY A 138 3.55 10.01 21.27
N ARG A 139 2.72 10.98 20.87
CA ARG A 139 1.43 11.26 21.50
C ARG A 139 0.36 11.60 20.47
N GLY A 140 -0.88 11.57 20.92
CA GLY A 140 -2.03 12.02 20.15
C GLY A 140 -2.55 10.95 19.19
N LEU A 141 -3.51 11.36 18.37
CA LEU A 141 -4.31 10.47 17.54
C LEU A 141 -3.51 9.83 16.40
N VAL A 142 -2.46 10.48 15.89
CA VAL A 142 -1.61 9.92 14.83
C VAL A 142 -0.14 9.79 15.24
N GLN A 143 0.12 9.73 16.56
CA GLN A 143 1.46 9.54 17.14
C GLN A 143 2.50 10.57 16.64
N ILE A 144 2.22 11.86 16.84
CA ILE A 144 3.21 12.90 16.51
C ILE A 144 4.44 12.72 17.41
N THR A 145 5.63 12.71 16.82
CA THR A 145 6.87 12.36 17.54
C THR A 145 8.01 13.31 17.14
N GLY A 146 8.77 13.76 18.14
CA GLY A 146 10.01 14.53 18.04
C GLY A 146 9.84 16.04 17.88
N ARG A 147 10.88 16.75 18.31
CA ARG A 147 10.92 18.21 18.49
C ARG A 147 10.46 18.96 17.25
N SER A 148 10.98 18.63 16.06
CA SER A 148 10.59 19.35 14.84
C SER A 148 9.09 19.29 14.58
N ASN A 149 8.45 18.15 14.85
CA ASN A 149 7.01 18.02 14.67
C ASN A 149 6.23 18.79 15.73
N TYR A 150 6.62 18.66 17.00
CA TYR A 150 6.02 19.39 18.11
C TYR A 150 6.13 20.92 17.93
N THR A 151 7.28 21.42 17.50
CA THR A 151 7.48 22.85 17.21
C THR A 151 6.57 23.34 16.10
N ILE A 152 6.43 22.60 15.00
CA ILE A 152 5.54 22.98 13.89
C ILE A 152 4.08 23.01 14.37
N THR A 153 3.65 22.00 15.15
CA THR A 153 2.28 21.90 15.62
C THR A 153 1.97 22.92 16.72
N ASN A 154 2.96 23.33 17.52
CA ASN A 154 2.82 24.33 18.58
C ASN A 154 2.29 25.66 18.06
N ASN A 155 2.75 26.08 16.89
CA ASN A 155 2.29 27.30 16.23
C ASN A 155 0.76 27.32 16.04
N TYR A 156 0.14 26.15 15.89
CA TYR A 156 -1.30 26.01 15.72
C TYR A 156 -2.04 25.82 17.04
N THR A 157 -1.47 25.07 18.00
CA THR A 157 -2.09 24.90 19.33
C THR A 157 -2.09 26.21 20.10
N GLU A 158 -1.03 27.01 20.03
CA GLU A 158 -1.02 28.35 20.60
C GLU A 158 -2.01 29.27 19.90
N LYS A 159 -1.97 29.32 18.56
CA LYS A 159 -2.84 30.22 17.79
C LYS A 159 -4.33 29.93 17.95
N LEU A 160 -4.71 28.66 18.02
CA LEU A 160 -6.12 28.25 18.00
C LEU A 160 -6.68 27.96 19.39
N LEU A 161 -5.83 27.57 20.35
CA LEU A 161 -6.26 27.12 21.68
C LEU A 161 -5.55 27.85 22.82
N SER A 162 -4.59 28.75 22.53
CA SER A 162 -3.74 29.38 23.54
C SER A 162 -2.99 28.39 24.43
N LYS A 163 -2.63 27.21 23.88
CA LYS A 163 -1.92 26.14 24.59
C LYS A 163 -0.55 25.87 23.95
N ASN A 164 0.50 26.12 24.71
CA ASN A 164 1.87 25.74 24.35
C ASN A 164 2.07 24.23 24.59
N ILE A 165 2.87 23.58 23.74
CA ILE A 165 3.19 22.14 23.82
C ILE A 165 4.71 21.86 23.73
N ILE A 166 5.56 22.87 23.93
CA ILE A 166 7.02 22.75 23.75
C ILE A 166 7.88 23.29 24.89
N ASN A 167 7.35 24.09 25.81
CA ASN A 167 8.15 24.74 26.86
C ASN A 167 8.58 23.73 27.94
N SER A 168 7.67 22.87 28.38
CA SER A 168 7.92 21.83 29.38
C SER A 168 7.43 20.43 28.93
N GLU A 169 7.76 19.40 29.70
CA GLU A 169 7.17 18.06 29.49
C GLU A 169 5.67 18.07 29.75
N ALA A 170 5.19 18.81 30.77
CA ALA A 170 3.77 18.93 31.07
C ALA A 170 2.99 19.53 29.88
N ASP A 171 3.57 20.54 29.23
CA ASP A 171 3.02 21.13 28.01
C ASP A 171 2.97 20.12 26.86
N ALA A 172 4.07 19.42 26.59
CA ALA A 172 4.10 18.38 25.56
C ALA A 172 3.12 17.23 25.85
N ASN A 173 2.86 16.95 27.13
CA ASN A 173 1.92 15.93 27.57
C ASN A 173 0.46 16.27 27.27
N LEU A 174 0.12 17.55 27.08
CA LEU A 174 -1.22 17.97 26.65
C LEU A 174 -1.66 17.27 25.36
N VAL A 175 -0.73 17.00 24.43
CA VAL A 175 -1.02 16.24 23.20
C VAL A 175 -1.52 14.81 23.49
N GLY A 176 -1.13 14.24 24.63
CA GLY A 176 -1.52 12.91 25.09
C GLY A 176 -2.72 12.88 26.03
N THR A 177 -3.16 14.03 26.56
CA THR A 177 -4.18 14.09 27.64
C THR A 177 -5.36 15.02 27.34
N ASP A 178 -5.20 15.97 26.42
CA ASP A 178 -6.22 16.94 26.03
C ASP A 178 -6.64 16.69 24.58
N ILE A 179 -7.91 16.35 24.36
CA ILE A 179 -8.41 15.94 23.05
C ILE A 179 -8.41 17.08 22.03
N GLU A 180 -8.63 18.32 22.46
CA GLU A 180 -8.62 19.47 21.55
C GLU A 180 -7.19 19.76 21.09
N VAL A 181 -6.24 19.73 22.02
CA VAL A 181 -4.81 19.87 21.72
C VAL A 181 -4.35 18.75 20.80
N ALA A 182 -4.70 17.49 21.12
CA ALA A 182 -4.35 16.33 20.32
C ALA A 182 -4.90 16.45 18.89
N MET A 183 -6.17 16.82 18.73
CA MET A 183 -6.81 17.02 17.43
C MET A 183 -6.12 18.12 16.62
N VAL A 184 -5.89 19.31 17.21
CA VAL A 184 -5.23 20.43 16.54
C VAL A 184 -3.80 20.07 16.13
N ALA A 185 -3.03 19.48 17.04
CA ALA A 185 -1.65 19.10 16.76
C ALA A 185 -1.57 18.00 15.68
N CYS A 186 -2.43 16.99 15.73
CA CYS A 186 -2.46 15.91 14.74
C CYS A 186 -2.92 16.40 13.35
N MET A 187 -3.91 17.29 13.28
CA MET A 187 -4.33 17.90 12.00
C MET A 187 -3.23 18.82 11.44
N ALA A 188 -2.56 19.62 12.28
CA ALA A 188 -1.42 20.43 11.86
C ALA A 188 -0.26 19.57 11.34
N TYR A 189 0.02 18.45 12.00
CA TYR A 189 1.01 17.48 11.55
C TYR A 189 0.62 16.84 10.21
N TRP A 190 -0.67 16.53 10.01
CA TRP A 190 -1.22 15.99 8.77
C TRP A 190 -1.05 16.97 7.61
N SER A 191 -1.37 18.24 7.84
CA SER A 191 -1.39 19.29 6.81
C SER A 191 -0.06 20.02 6.62
N LYS A 192 1.01 19.59 7.28
CA LYS A 192 2.29 20.32 7.21
C LYS A 192 2.90 20.25 5.81
N SER A 193 3.59 21.32 5.43
CA SER A 193 4.34 21.39 4.17
C SER A 193 5.33 20.23 4.05
N GLY A 194 5.40 19.66 2.85
CA GLY A 194 6.19 18.45 2.55
C GLY A 194 5.45 17.14 2.82
N ARG A 195 4.51 17.12 3.79
CA ARG A 195 3.62 15.96 4.02
C ARG A 195 2.36 16.08 3.16
N ASN A 196 1.67 17.23 3.21
CA ASN A 196 0.51 17.60 2.38
C ASN A 196 -0.58 16.52 2.32
N LEU A 197 -0.87 15.84 3.44
CA LEU A 197 -1.86 14.76 3.43
C LEU A 197 -3.29 15.27 3.29
N GLU A 198 -3.56 16.51 3.69
CA GLU A 198 -4.84 17.17 3.49
C GLU A 198 -5.23 17.27 2.00
N ILE A 199 -4.22 17.30 1.13
CA ILE A 199 -4.39 17.26 -0.32
C ILE A 199 -4.46 15.81 -0.80
N LYS A 200 -3.47 14.98 -0.42
CA LYS A 200 -3.32 13.59 -0.91
C LYS A 200 -4.51 12.69 -0.57
N SER A 201 -5.19 12.96 0.54
CA SER A 201 -6.31 12.15 1.01
C SER A 201 -7.56 12.28 0.13
N ASN A 202 -7.73 13.40 -0.59
CA ASN A 202 -8.96 13.62 -1.35
C ASN A 202 -9.03 12.74 -2.60
N GLY A 203 -9.99 11.81 -2.62
CA GLY A 203 -10.21 10.89 -3.74
C GLY A 203 -9.21 9.74 -3.80
N GLU A 204 -8.48 9.47 -2.71
CA GLU A 204 -7.48 8.40 -2.65
C GLU A 204 -8.09 7.16 -1.98
N MET A 205 -8.20 6.06 -2.72
CA MET A 205 -8.73 4.80 -2.16
C MET A 205 -7.63 3.94 -1.52
N ASN A 206 -6.37 4.21 -1.85
CA ASN A 206 -5.24 3.45 -1.35
C ASN A 206 -4.71 4.04 -0.05
N GLU A 207 -5.08 3.43 1.09
CA GLU A 207 -4.66 3.87 2.41
C GLU A 207 -3.15 3.75 2.60
N ASP A 208 -2.44 2.91 1.84
CA ASP A 208 -0.99 2.78 1.97
C ASP A 208 -0.27 4.09 1.60
N ILE A 209 -0.80 4.85 0.63
CA ILE A 209 -0.25 6.15 0.22
C ILE A 209 -0.35 7.16 1.36
N ILE A 210 -1.48 7.14 2.07
CA ILE A 210 -1.72 8.04 3.21
C ILE A 210 -0.93 7.58 4.42
N SER A 211 -0.96 6.29 4.73
CA SER A 211 -0.23 5.62 5.81
C SER A 211 1.28 5.83 5.75
N ALA A 212 1.89 5.69 4.56
CA ALA A 212 3.31 5.99 4.36
C ALA A 212 3.64 7.47 4.62
N GLY A 213 2.65 8.34 4.47
CA GLY A 213 2.71 9.73 4.84
C GLY A 213 2.54 10.00 6.33
N ILE A 214 2.23 9.02 7.19
CA ILE A 214 2.12 9.24 8.65
C ILE A 214 3.43 8.88 9.36
N GLY A 215 4.00 7.74 9.03
CA GLY A 215 5.22 7.23 9.65
C GLY A 215 5.85 6.08 8.87
N SER A 216 6.95 5.54 9.40
CA SER A 216 7.71 4.45 8.77
C SER A 216 7.41 3.06 9.34
N ASN A 217 6.83 2.98 10.54
CA ASN A 217 6.39 1.75 11.17
C ASN A 217 4.87 1.76 11.28
N VAL A 218 4.18 1.23 10.27
CA VAL A 218 2.75 1.42 10.08
C VAL A 218 2.03 0.07 9.94
N ASP A 219 0.91 -0.07 10.63
CA ASP A 219 -0.03 -1.18 10.43
C ASP A 219 -0.91 -0.91 9.20
N TYR A 220 -0.34 -1.14 8.02
CA TYR A 220 -1.00 -0.92 6.73
C TYR A 220 -2.31 -1.70 6.60
N ILE A 221 -2.32 -2.97 7.01
CA ILE A 221 -3.50 -3.84 6.91
C ILE A 221 -4.62 -3.34 7.82
N GLY A 222 -4.29 -3.05 9.09
CA GLY A 222 -5.25 -2.50 10.04
C GLY A 222 -5.85 -1.19 9.55
N LYS A 223 -5.01 -0.28 9.02
CA LYS A 223 -5.43 1.05 8.55
C LYS A 223 -6.30 0.97 7.30
N GLN A 224 -5.93 0.15 6.31
CA GLN A 224 -6.77 -0.08 5.13
C GLN A 224 -8.14 -0.65 5.54
N SER A 225 -8.15 -1.66 6.43
CA SER A 225 -9.41 -2.23 6.91
C SER A 225 -10.24 -1.21 7.69
N ALA A 226 -9.62 -0.37 8.52
CA ALA A 226 -10.32 0.71 9.24
C ALA A 226 -10.93 1.73 8.27
N PHE A 227 -10.19 2.09 7.21
CA PHE A 227 -10.66 3.00 6.18
C PHE A 227 -11.85 2.44 5.40
N GLU A 228 -11.70 1.26 4.81
CA GLU A 228 -12.71 0.64 3.94
C GLU A 228 -13.99 0.26 4.72
N ASN A 229 -13.80 -0.43 5.85
CA ASN A 229 -14.91 -1.09 6.50
C ASN A 229 -15.66 -0.19 7.49
N ILE A 230 -15.03 0.88 7.96
CA ILE A 230 -15.54 1.71 9.05
C ILE A 230 -15.61 3.17 8.63
N THR A 231 -14.48 3.85 8.50
CA THR A 231 -14.50 5.31 8.43
C THR A 231 -15.03 5.84 7.09
N SER A 232 -14.80 5.13 5.99
CA SER A 232 -15.40 5.48 4.69
C SER A 232 -16.93 5.45 4.74
N LYS A 233 -17.51 4.49 5.46
CA LYS A 233 -18.95 4.41 5.69
C LYS A 233 -19.43 5.51 6.62
N CYS A 234 -18.73 5.72 7.75
CA CYS A 234 -19.07 6.76 8.72
C CYS A 234 -19.09 8.16 8.12
N PHE A 235 -18.21 8.43 7.16
CA PHE A 235 -18.10 9.75 6.51
C PHE A 235 -18.73 9.80 5.11
N ALA A 236 -19.51 8.78 4.72
CA ALA A 236 -20.21 8.70 3.44
C ALA A 236 -19.29 9.04 2.25
N VAL A 237 -18.12 8.41 2.20
CA VAL A 237 -17.12 8.65 1.14
C VAL A 237 -17.67 8.35 -0.25
N SER A 238 -18.57 7.36 -0.38
CA SER A 238 -19.25 7.01 -1.64
C SER A 238 -20.07 8.15 -2.23
N ASP A 239 -20.66 8.99 -1.37
CA ASP A 239 -21.61 10.04 -1.75
C ASP A 239 -20.93 11.41 -1.79
N CYS A 240 -19.61 11.41 -1.64
CA CYS A 240 -18.88 12.61 -1.35
C CYS A 240 -18.51 13.35 -2.62
N ASN A 241 -19.25 14.42 -2.87
CA ASN A 241 -18.93 15.42 -3.86
C ASN A 241 -17.70 16.21 -3.43
N ILE A 242 -16.51 15.76 -3.83
CA ILE A 242 -15.37 16.65 -3.89
C ILE A 242 -15.69 17.64 -5.02
N GLN A 243 -15.97 18.90 -4.67
CA GLN A 243 -15.82 19.98 -5.65
C GLN A 243 -14.40 19.85 -6.20
N SER A 244 -14.28 19.39 -7.44
CA SER A 244 -13.01 19.27 -8.13
C SER A 244 -12.39 20.66 -8.14
N LYS A 245 -11.51 20.95 -7.16
CA LYS A 245 -10.77 22.20 -7.16
C LYS A 245 -10.04 22.25 -8.48
N ALA A 246 -10.29 23.32 -9.22
CA ALA A 246 -9.65 23.64 -10.48
C ALA A 246 -8.20 23.17 -10.43
N LYS A 247 -7.92 22.10 -11.19
CA LYS A 247 -6.56 21.81 -11.59
C LYS A 247 -6.01 23.15 -12.08
N ARG A 248 -4.79 23.52 -11.70
CA ARG A 248 -4.03 24.43 -12.54
C ARG A 248 -3.82 23.69 -13.86
N VAL A 249 -4.82 23.82 -14.72
CA VAL A 249 -4.84 23.35 -16.08
C VAL A 249 -3.86 24.25 -16.80
N LYS A 250 -2.62 23.77 -16.96
CA LYS A 250 -1.97 23.98 -18.24
C LYS A 250 -2.91 23.31 -19.24
N THR A 251 -3.51 24.08 -20.13
CA THR A 251 -4.50 23.66 -21.12
C THR A 251 -3.97 22.52 -21.97
N VAL A 252 -4.16 21.32 -21.46
CA VAL A 252 -4.21 20.07 -22.20
C VAL A 252 -5.49 19.43 -21.70
N THR A 253 -6.50 19.43 -22.56
CA THR A 253 -7.80 18.82 -22.33
C THR A 253 -7.63 17.46 -21.62
N ASP A 254 -8.32 17.28 -20.50
CA ASP A 254 -8.29 16.07 -19.67
C ASP A 254 -8.95 14.91 -20.45
N LYS A 255 -8.22 14.34 -21.40
CA LYS A 255 -8.72 13.20 -22.18
C LYS A 255 -8.77 11.96 -21.30
N GLU A 256 -9.88 11.23 -21.35
CA GLU A 256 -10.00 9.89 -20.77
C GLU A 256 -9.33 8.85 -21.68
N LEU A 257 -8.99 7.70 -21.11
CA LEU A 257 -8.46 6.59 -21.90
C LEU A 257 -9.53 6.07 -22.85
N LYS A 258 -9.14 5.85 -24.10
CA LYS A 258 -9.99 5.34 -25.17
C LYS A 258 -10.15 3.83 -25.12
N ILE A 259 -10.60 3.32 -23.98
CA ILE A 259 -10.70 1.87 -23.71
C ILE A 259 -11.61 1.20 -24.75
N GLU A 260 -12.78 1.77 -25.01
CA GLU A 260 -13.73 1.22 -25.97
C GLU A 260 -13.14 1.18 -27.40
N GLU A 261 -12.45 2.23 -27.85
CA GLU A 261 -11.80 2.25 -29.15
C GLU A 261 -10.62 1.28 -29.23
N GLY A 262 -9.88 1.11 -28.13
CA GLY A 262 -8.84 0.10 -28.01
C GLY A 262 -9.38 -1.32 -28.13
N ILE A 263 -10.53 -1.60 -27.50
CA ILE A 263 -11.21 -2.90 -27.57
C ILE A 263 -11.75 -3.12 -28.99
N LYS A 264 -12.42 -2.14 -29.60
CA LYS A 264 -12.88 -2.23 -31.01
C LYS A 264 -11.72 -2.52 -31.96
N TRP A 265 -10.56 -1.90 -31.73
CA TRP A 265 -9.36 -2.20 -32.49
C TRP A 265 -8.89 -3.65 -32.28
N LEU A 266 -8.83 -4.15 -31.04
CA LEU A 266 -8.47 -5.54 -30.75
C LEU A 266 -9.42 -6.52 -31.44
N GLU A 267 -10.73 -6.27 -31.39
CA GLU A 267 -11.76 -7.09 -32.05
C GLU A 267 -11.61 -7.07 -33.58
N SER A 268 -11.19 -5.94 -34.16
CA SER A 268 -10.93 -5.84 -35.59
C SER A 268 -9.79 -6.74 -36.05
N ILE A 269 -8.80 -7.01 -35.19
CA ILE A 269 -7.59 -7.78 -35.52
C ILE A 269 -7.57 -9.23 -35.01
N CYS A 270 -8.53 -9.63 -34.17
CA CYS A 270 -8.62 -10.99 -33.67
C CYS A 270 -9.55 -11.87 -34.52
N ILE A 271 -9.46 -13.17 -34.30
CA ILE A 271 -10.50 -14.15 -34.66
C ILE A 271 -11.03 -14.82 -33.38
N PRO A 272 -12.29 -15.24 -33.32
CA PRO A 272 -12.76 -16.08 -32.22
C PRO A 272 -12.10 -17.47 -32.28
N ILE A 273 -11.90 -18.10 -31.13
CA ILE A 273 -11.20 -19.40 -31.02
C ILE A 273 -11.91 -20.54 -31.79
N GLU A 274 -13.21 -20.43 -32.05
CA GLU A 274 -14.05 -21.33 -32.85
C GLU A 274 -13.69 -21.33 -34.35
N SER A 275 -13.02 -20.26 -34.81
CA SER A 275 -12.57 -20.08 -36.19
C SER A 275 -11.17 -20.63 -36.43
N VAL A 276 -10.44 -21.07 -35.39
CA VAL A 276 -9.08 -21.62 -35.55
C VAL A 276 -9.12 -22.89 -36.39
N GLY A 277 -8.25 -22.96 -37.40
CA GLY A 277 -8.21 -24.05 -38.39
C GLY A 277 -9.23 -23.91 -39.52
N LYS A 278 -10.21 -23.02 -39.40
CA LYS A 278 -11.20 -22.72 -40.46
C LYS A 278 -10.87 -21.43 -41.22
N THR A 279 -10.30 -20.46 -40.51
CA THR A 279 -10.00 -19.13 -41.04
C THR A 279 -8.53 -18.79 -40.80
N LYS A 280 -7.91 -18.07 -41.74
CA LYS A 280 -6.57 -17.51 -41.53
C LYS A 280 -6.61 -16.45 -40.42
N TYR A 281 -5.58 -16.43 -39.58
CA TYR A 281 -5.40 -15.34 -38.62
C TYR A 281 -5.28 -14.01 -39.34
N LYS A 282 -6.03 -13.01 -38.88
CA LYS A 282 -5.86 -11.63 -39.37
C LYS A 282 -4.46 -11.12 -39.04
N ILE A 283 -4.03 -11.33 -37.80
CA ILE A 283 -2.67 -11.06 -37.32
C ILE A 283 -2.06 -12.36 -36.77
N PRO A 284 -1.10 -12.96 -37.49
CA PRO A 284 -0.35 -14.11 -37.01
C PRO A 284 0.58 -13.76 -35.83
N TYR A 285 0.92 -14.76 -35.03
CA TYR A 285 1.88 -14.60 -33.95
C TYR A 285 3.30 -14.61 -34.48
N CYS A 286 4.13 -13.66 -34.05
CA CYS A 286 5.56 -13.68 -34.32
C CYS A 286 6.33 -12.92 -33.25
N GLN A 287 7.47 -13.46 -32.81
CA GLN A 287 8.40 -12.76 -31.91
C GLN A 287 9.44 -11.99 -32.73
N VAL A 288 9.03 -10.85 -33.26
CA VAL A 288 9.97 -9.90 -33.89
C VAL A 288 10.35 -8.82 -32.88
N GLN A 289 11.62 -8.45 -32.79
CA GLN A 289 12.06 -7.34 -31.92
C GLN A 289 11.59 -5.96 -32.41
N ASN A 290 10.70 -5.93 -33.41
CA ASN A 290 10.27 -4.73 -34.11
C ASN A 290 9.00 -4.10 -33.50
N ARG A 291 8.94 -4.04 -32.16
CA ARG A 291 7.74 -3.77 -31.36
C ARG A 291 7.10 -2.37 -31.56
N ILE A 292 7.79 -1.48 -32.29
CA ILE A 292 7.41 -0.07 -32.44
C ILE A 292 7.13 0.31 -33.90
N LYS A 293 7.68 -0.40 -34.90
CA LYS A 293 7.46 -0.03 -36.32
C LYS A 293 6.10 -0.52 -36.81
N ASP A 294 5.53 0.17 -37.80
CA ASP A 294 4.25 -0.19 -38.40
C ASP A 294 4.27 -1.55 -39.10
N SER A 295 5.44 -1.99 -39.58
CA SER A 295 5.60 -3.34 -40.16
C SER A 295 5.36 -4.47 -39.14
N GLY A 296 5.54 -4.22 -37.84
CA GLY A 296 5.16 -5.16 -36.77
C GLY A 296 3.64 -5.26 -36.55
N ALA A 297 2.82 -4.37 -37.12
CA ALA A 297 1.36 -4.49 -36.99
C ALA A 297 0.79 -5.69 -37.78
N LYS A 298 1.59 -6.32 -38.64
CA LYS A 298 1.19 -7.49 -39.45
C LYS A 298 1.43 -8.81 -38.73
N THR A 299 2.26 -8.85 -37.70
CA THR A 299 2.57 -10.04 -36.89
C THR A 299 2.98 -9.64 -35.49
N MET A 300 2.42 -10.24 -34.44
CA MET A 300 2.58 -9.70 -33.08
C MET A 300 2.79 -10.77 -32.01
N ASP A 301 3.62 -10.47 -31.01
CA ASP A 301 3.61 -11.21 -29.74
C ASP A 301 2.64 -10.57 -28.72
N CYS A 302 2.39 -11.28 -27.61
CA CYS A 302 1.43 -10.87 -26.58
C CYS A 302 1.72 -9.47 -26.00
N SER A 303 2.98 -9.21 -25.67
CA SER A 303 3.42 -7.94 -25.11
C SER A 303 3.46 -6.82 -26.15
N GLU A 304 3.74 -7.12 -27.42
CA GLU A 304 3.61 -6.14 -28.51
C GLU A 304 2.14 -5.74 -28.72
N MET A 305 1.22 -6.70 -28.68
CA MET A 305 -0.21 -6.45 -28.80
C MET A 305 -0.70 -5.50 -27.70
N VAL A 306 -0.34 -5.78 -26.44
CA VAL A 306 -0.65 -4.90 -25.31
C VAL A 306 0.05 -3.53 -25.45
N GLY A 307 1.29 -3.49 -25.94
CA GLY A 307 2.01 -2.24 -26.19
C GLY A 307 1.35 -1.36 -27.26
N ARG A 308 0.74 -1.95 -28.29
CA ARG A 308 -0.06 -1.23 -29.30
C ARG A 308 -1.43 -0.85 -28.75
N TYR A 309 -2.09 -1.72 -28.00
CA TYR A 309 -3.34 -1.43 -27.31
C TYR A 309 -3.18 -0.20 -26.39
N ALA A 310 -2.10 -0.13 -25.62
CA ALA A 310 -1.78 1.01 -24.77
C ALA A 310 -1.69 2.34 -25.54
N ALA A 311 -1.25 2.31 -26.80
CA ALA A 311 -1.25 3.49 -27.67
C ALA A 311 -2.66 3.82 -28.22
N LYS A 312 -3.45 2.79 -28.53
CA LYS A 312 -4.84 2.95 -29.03
C LYS A 312 -5.77 3.56 -27.99
N ILE A 313 -5.61 3.19 -26.74
CA ILE A 313 -6.34 3.79 -25.62
C ILE A 313 -5.80 5.17 -25.22
N GLU A 314 -4.79 5.67 -25.96
CA GLU A 314 -4.07 6.91 -25.64
C GLU A 314 -3.47 6.91 -24.22
N TRP A 315 -3.04 5.76 -23.69
CA TRP A 315 -2.22 5.67 -22.47
C TRP A 315 -0.73 5.97 -22.78
N SER A 316 -0.28 5.66 -23.99
CA SER A 316 1.00 6.09 -24.55
C SER A 316 0.82 6.81 -25.89
N LYS A 317 1.71 7.76 -26.20
CA LYS A 317 1.67 8.51 -27.48
C LYS A 317 1.95 7.62 -28.71
N LYS A 318 2.72 6.55 -28.51
CA LYS A 318 3.15 5.57 -29.53
C LYS A 318 3.14 4.17 -28.92
N PRO A 319 3.13 3.11 -29.74
CA PRO A 319 3.27 1.74 -29.25
C PRO A 319 4.45 1.59 -28.29
N MET A 320 4.22 0.91 -27.17
CA MET A 320 5.28 0.63 -26.19
C MET A 320 6.01 -0.66 -26.56
N GLY A 321 7.33 -0.57 -26.74
CA GLY A 321 8.20 -1.71 -27.06
C GLY A 321 8.52 -2.61 -25.86
N TRP A 322 7.55 -2.88 -24.99
CA TRP A 322 7.77 -3.60 -23.75
C TRP A 322 7.77 -5.11 -23.91
N THR A 323 8.52 -5.79 -23.05
CA THR A 323 8.30 -7.20 -22.71
C THR A 323 7.30 -7.29 -21.55
N THR A 324 6.66 -8.44 -21.36
CA THR A 324 5.82 -8.68 -20.16
C THR A 324 6.58 -8.41 -18.87
N ALA A 325 7.86 -8.77 -18.80
CA ALA A 325 8.70 -8.53 -17.62
C ALA A 325 8.89 -7.03 -17.35
N SER A 326 9.14 -6.23 -18.40
CA SER A 326 9.26 -4.77 -18.24
C SER A 326 7.92 -4.12 -17.89
N MET A 327 6.78 -4.67 -18.32
CA MET A 327 5.46 -4.18 -17.88
C MET A 327 5.24 -4.42 -16.38
N ILE A 328 5.60 -5.61 -15.88
CA ILE A 328 5.52 -5.95 -14.45
C ILE A 328 6.41 -5.02 -13.64
N GLU A 329 7.65 -4.80 -14.07
CA GLU A 329 8.58 -3.88 -13.44
C GLU A 329 8.04 -2.44 -13.45
N TYR A 330 7.51 -1.99 -14.59
CA TYR A 330 6.91 -0.67 -14.72
C TYR A 330 5.73 -0.48 -13.76
N GLY A 331 4.81 -1.44 -13.65
CA GLY A 331 3.68 -1.36 -12.71
C GLY A 331 4.12 -1.29 -11.25
N ARG A 332 5.21 -1.98 -10.88
CA ARG A 332 5.79 -1.88 -9.52
C ARG A 332 6.39 -0.51 -9.24
N ASN A 333 7.11 0.06 -10.21
CA ASN A 333 7.81 1.34 -10.05
C ASN A 333 6.89 2.55 -10.27
N HIS A 334 5.79 2.37 -11.00
CA HIS A 334 4.86 3.42 -11.40
C HIS A 334 3.39 3.02 -11.15
N PRO A 335 3.00 2.72 -9.90
CA PRO A 335 1.65 2.22 -9.57
C PRO A 335 0.53 3.22 -9.87
N LYS A 336 0.86 4.51 -10.05
CA LYS A 336 -0.08 5.55 -10.50
C LYS A 336 -0.43 5.47 -11.98
N TRP A 337 0.38 4.77 -12.77
CA TRP A 337 0.29 4.71 -14.24
C TRP A 337 -0.24 3.38 -14.72
N LEU A 338 0.21 2.31 -14.07
CA LEU A 338 -0.21 0.93 -14.31
C LEU A 338 -0.49 0.28 -12.95
N ILE A 339 -1.76 0.29 -12.55
CA ILE A 339 -2.23 -0.11 -11.22
C ILE A 339 -2.25 -1.63 -11.16
N GLN A 340 -1.64 -2.24 -10.15
CA GLN A 340 -1.66 -3.70 -9.95
C GLN A 340 -2.76 -4.11 -8.97
N HIS A 341 -3.63 -5.04 -9.37
CA HIS A 341 -4.71 -5.58 -8.54
C HIS A 341 -4.31 -6.94 -7.96
N LYS A 342 -3.78 -6.95 -6.74
CA LYS A 342 -3.30 -8.17 -6.06
C LYS A 342 -4.38 -8.96 -5.32
N ASN A 343 -5.59 -8.41 -5.24
CA ASN A 343 -6.70 -9.03 -4.53
C ASN A 343 -7.29 -10.18 -5.37
N ALA A 344 -7.36 -11.38 -4.81
CA ALA A 344 -7.96 -12.54 -5.46
C ALA A 344 -9.47 -12.36 -5.74
N ASN A 345 -10.12 -11.43 -5.05
CA ASN A 345 -11.52 -11.07 -5.24
C ASN A 345 -11.69 -9.86 -6.17
N TYR A 346 -10.62 -9.39 -6.82
CA TYR A 346 -10.74 -8.33 -7.81
C TYR A 346 -11.62 -8.79 -8.97
N ILE A 347 -12.59 -7.93 -9.32
CA ILE A 347 -13.46 -8.09 -10.48
C ILE A 347 -12.80 -7.35 -11.65
N PRO A 348 -12.31 -8.05 -12.68
CA PRO A 348 -11.63 -7.44 -13.80
C PRO A 348 -12.59 -6.60 -14.65
N LYS A 349 -12.08 -5.51 -15.18
CA LYS A 349 -12.83 -4.54 -15.99
C LYS A 349 -12.40 -4.61 -17.46
N PRO A 350 -13.30 -4.26 -18.40
CA PRO A 350 -12.90 -4.04 -19.79
C PRO A 350 -11.71 -3.08 -19.87
N GLY A 351 -10.68 -3.51 -20.58
CA GLY A 351 -9.43 -2.81 -20.79
C GLY A 351 -8.33 -3.07 -19.78
N ASP A 352 -8.60 -3.84 -18.72
CA ASP A 352 -7.54 -4.38 -17.87
C ASP A 352 -6.64 -5.33 -18.66
N ILE A 353 -5.42 -5.50 -18.19
CA ILE A 353 -4.49 -6.50 -18.70
C ILE A 353 -4.14 -7.47 -17.59
N PHE A 354 -3.84 -8.72 -17.93
CA PHE A 354 -3.19 -9.63 -16.99
C PHE A 354 -1.71 -9.77 -17.35
N LEU A 355 -0.83 -9.85 -16.36
CA LEU A 355 0.61 -10.04 -16.57
C LEU A 355 1.08 -11.30 -15.86
N TRP A 356 1.54 -12.29 -16.63
CA TRP A 356 2.01 -13.56 -16.11
C TRP A 356 3.34 -13.97 -16.75
N ARG A 357 4.45 -14.00 -16.00
CA ARG A 357 5.84 -14.41 -16.38
C ARG A 357 6.38 -13.95 -17.74
N ARG A 358 5.75 -14.33 -18.85
CA ARG A 358 6.11 -14.06 -20.26
C ARG A 358 4.88 -13.90 -21.17
N HIS A 359 3.69 -13.82 -20.60
CA HIS A 359 2.42 -13.76 -21.33
C HIS A 359 1.51 -12.67 -20.76
N THR A 360 0.68 -12.11 -21.64
CA THR A 360 -0.24 -11.03 -21.31
C THR A 360 -1.35 -10.96 -22.34
N GLY A 361 -2.49 -10.44 -21.91
CA GLY A 361 -3.67 -10.23 -22.73
C GLY A 361 -4.50 -9.09 -22.18
N VAL A 362 -5.51 -8.71 -22.95
CA VAL A 362 -6.44 -7.62 -22.59
C VAL A 362 -7.79 -8.23 -22.28
N VAL A 363 -8.36 -7.88 -21.13
CA VAL A 363 -9.74 -8.18 -20.74
C VAL A 363 -10.66 -7.30 -21.55
N ILE A 364 -11.69 -7.87 -22.16
CA ILE A 364 -12.67 -7.10 -22.94
C ILE A 364 -14.08 -7.21 -22.34
N GLU A 365 -14.34 -8.22 -21.53
CA GLU A 365 -15.63 -8.46 -20.89
C GLU A 365 -15.45 -9.35 -19.65
N TYR A 366 -16.35 -9.23 -18.68
CA TYR A 366 -16.44 -10.11 -17.53
C TYR A 366 -17.92 -10.47 -17.28
N ASP A 367 -18.19 -11.77 -17.25
CA ASP A 367 -19.48 -12.34 -16.85
C ASP A 367 -19.40 -12.72 -15.36
N GLU A 368 -20.03 -11.89 -14.54
CA GLU A 368 -20.05 -12.03 -13.09
C GLU A 368 -20.85 -13.25 -12.62
N GLN A 369 -21.88 -13.67 -13.38
CA GLN A 369 -22.73 -14.80 -13.00
C GLN A 369 -21.96 -16.11 -13.08
N ASN A 370 -21.09 -16.25 -14.08
CA ASN A 370 -20.35 -17.49 -14.34
C ASN A 370 -18.87 -17.43 -13.97
N ASP A 371 -18.38 -16.28 -13.44
CA ASP A 371 -16.97 -16.02 -13.14
C ASP A 371 -16.06 -16.18 -14.39
N ILE A 372 -16.56 -15.75 -15.55
CA ILE A 372 -15.89 -15.89 -16.85
C ILE A 372 -15.31 -14.54 -17.29
N VAL A 373 -14.04 -14.55 -17.68
CA VAL A 373 -13.34 -13.40 -18.28
C VAL A 373 -13.17 -13.65 -19.77
N THR A 374 -13.59 -12.70 -20.60
CA THR A 374 -13.29 -12.72 -22.04
C THR A 374 -12.04 -11.89 -22.30
N THR A 375 -11.05 -12.47 -22.95
CA THR A 375 -9.76 -11.85 -23.27
C THR A 375 -9.48 -11.85 -24.77
N ILE A 376 -8.66 -10.90 -25.21
CA ILE A 376 -7.97 -10.95 -26.51
C ILE A 376 -6.48 -11.05 -26.27
N GLU A 377 -5.85 -12.03 -26.92
CA GLU A 377 -4.47 -12.44 -26.68
C GLU A 377 -3.76 -12.80 -27.98
N ALA A 378 -2.48 -12.44 -28.11
CA ALA A 378 -1.62 -12.96 -29.17
C ALA A 378 -0.87 -14.19 -28.63
N ILE A 379 -1.19 -15.38 -29.14
CA ILE A 379 -0.71 -16.65 -28.59
C ILE A 379 -0.05 -17.53 -29.65
N SER A 380 1.04 -18.19 -29.25
CA SER A 380 1.68 -19.30 -29.97
C SER A 380 1.83 -20.50 -29.03
N SER A 381 0.75 -21.26 -28.84
CA SER A 381 0.62 -22.33 -27.85
C SER A 381 -0.44 -23.35 -28.27
N THR A 382 -0.46 -24.49 -27.62
CA THR A 382 -1.48 -25.53 -27.83
C THR A 382 -2.53 -25.47 -26.71
N VAL A 383 -3.80 -25.56 -27.08
CA VAL A 383 -4.98 -25.48 -26.18
C VAL A 383 -5.03 -26.61 -25.13
N ASN A 384 -4.10 -27.58 -25.12
CA ASN A 384 -3.98 -28.53 -24.00
C ASN A 384 -3.43 -27.86 -22.72
N ASN A 385 -2.65 -26.79 -22.86
CA ASN A 385 -2.07 -26.04 -21.74
C ASN A 385 -2.85 -24.76 -21.37
N GLU A 386 -3.77 -24.32 -22.24
CA GLU A 386 -4.64 -23.17 -22.06
C GLU A 386 -6.07 -23.70 -22.09
N LYS A 387 -6.86 -23.55 -21.03
CA LYS A 387 -8.19 -24.17 -20.90
C LYS A 387 -9.34 -23.17 -21.17
N PRO A 388 -9.56 -22.69 -22.40
CA PRO A 388 -10.65 -21.79 -22.68
C PRO A 388 -11.99 -22.51 -22.60
N VAL A 389 -13.01 -21.80 -22.15
CA VAL A 389 -14.40 -22.25 -22.18
C VAL A 389 -15.03 -21.88 -23.52
N ASN A 390 -15.97 -22.71 -24.00
CA ASN A 390 -16.77 -22.36 -25.16
C ASN A 390 -17.87 -21.34 -24.80
N ASP A 391 -18.68 -20.92 -25.79
CA ASP A 391 -19.73 -19.91 -25.59
C ASP A 391 -20.81 -20.30 -24.57
N ASN A 392 -20.94 -21.59 -24.25
CA ASN A 392 -21.87 -22.09 -23.24
C ASN A 392 -21.23 -22.25 -21.85
N GLY A 393 -20.00 -21.75 -21.65
CA GLY A 393 -19.24 -21.91 -20.41
C GLY A 393 -18.76 -23.35 -20.14
N ILE A 394 -18.90 -24.25 -21.13
CA ILE A 394 -18.48 -25.65 -21.03
C ILE A 394 -17.00 -25.73 -21.42
N PHE A 395 -16.18 -26.33 -20.55
CA PHE A 395 -14.80 -26.66 -20.88
C PHE A 395 -14.77 -27.62 -22.06
N ARG A 396 -13.99 -27.30 -23.10
CA ARG A 396 -13.83 -28.20 -24.24
C ARG A 396 -13.28 -29.55 -23.75
N GLU A 397 -14.00 -30.65 -24.00
CA GLU A 397 -13.48 -32.00 -23.79
C GLU A 397 -12.17 -32.18 -24.57
N ARG A 398 -11.23 -32.98 -24.04
CA ARG A 398 -9.94 -33.29 -24.70
C ARG A 398 -10.18 -33.90 -26.09
N LYS A 399 -10.22 -33.04 -27.10
CA LYS A 399 -10.22 -33.32 -28.55
C LYS A 399 -9.00 -32.59 -29.17
N PRO A 400 -8.54 -32.96 -30.38
CA PRO A 400 -7.11 -32.89 -30.74
C PRO A 400 -6.52 -31.48 -30.68
N ASP A 401 -5.20 -31.44 -30.47
CA ASP A 401 -4.39 -30.24 -30.25
C ASP A 401 -4.70 -29.11 -31.24
N ILE A 402 -5.51 -28.14 -30.81
CA ILE A 402 -5.68 -26.89 -31.54
C ILE A 402 -4.45 -26.03 -31.23
N HIS A 403 -3.67 -25.76 -32.25
CA HIS A 403 -2.46 -24.96 -32.11
C HIS A 403 -2.72 -23.52 -32.52
N LEU A 404 -2.67 -22.64 -31.54
CA LEU A 404 -2.90 -21.20 -31.68
C LEU A 404 -1.66 -20.54 -32.28
N ARG A 405 -1.83 -19.70 -33.30
CA ARG A 405 -0.72 -19.00 -33.99
C ARG A 405 -1.05 -17.55 -34.34
N GLY A 406 -1.76 -16.83 -33.48
CA GLY A 406 -2.18 -15.46 -33.76
C GLY A 406 -2.98 -14.79 -32.67
N VAL A 407 -3.59 -13.65 -33.02
CA VAL A 407 -4.45 -12.86 -32.13
C VAL A 407 -5.85 -13.47 -32.06
N ILE A 408 -6.28 -13.86 -30.87
CA ILE A 408 -7.50 -14.65 -30.65
C ILE A 408 -8.33 -14.05 -29.51
N LYS A 409 -9.65 -14.09 -29.69
CA LYS A 409 -10.64 -13.83 -28.63
C LYS A 409 -11.06 -15.15 -27.98
N MET A 410 -11.01 -15.21 -26.66
CA MET A 410 -11.28 -16.44 -25.88
C MET A 410 -11.83 -16.12 -24.50
N LYS A 411 -12.44 -17.12 -23.86
CA LYS A 411 -13.07 -17.02 -22.54
C LYS A 411 -12.38 -17.97 -21.55
N PHE A 412 -12.21 -17.54 -20.31
CA PHE A 412 -11.56 -18.32 -19.25
C PHE A 412 -12.27 -18.13 -17.92
N LYS A 413 -12.10 -19.07 -16.97
CA LYS A 413 -12.51 -18.76 -15.60
C LYS A 413 -11.55 -17.75 -15.01
N ARG A 414 -12.05 -16.75 -14.31
CA ARG A 414 -11.21 -15.72 -13.66
C ARG A 414 -10.16 -16.35 -12.75
N THR A 415 -10.50 -17.45 -12.09
CA THR A 415 -9.64 -18.23 -11.19
C THR A 415 -8.59 -19.11 -11.89
N ASP A 416 -8.57 -19.15 -13.22
CA ASP A 416 -7.56 -19.93 -13.95
C ASP A 416 -6.14 -19.42 -13.67
N TYR A 417 -5.17 -20.35 -13.68
CA TYR A 417 -3.79 -20.10 -13.29
C TYR A 417 -3.10 -18.97 -14.07
N HIS A 418 -3.47 -18.76 -15.34
CA HIS A 418 -2.90 -17.71 -16.18
C HIS A 418 -3.58 -16.35 -16.01
N LEU A 419 -4.66 -16.25 -15.21
CA LEU A 419 -5.37 -15.01 -14.88
C LEU A 419 -5.17 -14.58 -13.42
N LEU A 420 -5.24 -15.50 -12.44
CA LEU A 420 -5.14 -15.16 -11.00
C LEU A 420 -4.12 -15.94 -10.15
N GLY A 421 -3.44 -16.94 -10.73
CA GLY A 421 -2.21 -17.57 -10.23
C GLY A 421 -2.05 -17.81 -8.71
N HIS A 422 -2.42 -19.00 -8.21
CA HIS A 422 -2.19 -19.41 -6.81
C HIS A 422 -0.75 -19.94 -6.50
N SER A 423 0.26 -19.46 -7.27
CA SER A 423 1.73 -19.67 -7.19
C SER A 423 2.31 -20.95 -7.86
N PRO A 424 3.56 -20.95 -8.40
CA PRO A 424 4.58 -19.89 -8.42
C PRO A 424 4.99 -19.52 -9.86
N LYS A 425 4.39 -18.48 -10.47
CA LYS A 425 4.93 -17.11 -10.48
C LYS A 425 3.79 -16.18 -10.96
N LEU A 426 3.14 -15.57 -9.97
CA LEU A 426 2.32 -14.35 -9.96
C LEU A 426 1.74 -13.92 -11.33
N CYS A 427 0.45 -14.21 -11.54
CA CYS A 427 -0.40 -13.49 -12.49
C CYS A 427 -1.34 -12.57 -11.71
N TYR A 428 -1.47 -11.32 -12.16
CA TYR A 428 -2.44 -10.36 -11.62
C TYR A 428 -3.03 -9.52 -12.74
N PHE A 429 -4.22 -8.98 -12.49
CA PHE A 429 -4.80 -7.93 -13.31
C PHE A 429 -4.13 -6.59 -13.04
N TYR A 430 -4.07 -5.76 -14.08
CA TYR A 430 -3.53 -4.41 -14.04
C TYR A 430 -4.43 -3.47 -14.85
N SER A 431 -4.62 -2.24 -14.37
CA SER A 431 -5.34 -1.20 -15.10
C SER A 431 -4.41 -0.08 -15.56
N PHE A 432 -4.55 0.33 -16.82
CA PHE A 432 -4.01 1.58 -17.32
C PHE A 432 -4.78 2.75 -16.68
N ALA A 433 -4.07 3.69 -16.04
CA ALA A 433 -4.72 4.66 -15.17
C ALA A 433 -4.90 6.06 -15.77
N VAL A 434 -4.00 6.49 -16.68
CA VAL A 434 -3.94 7.89 -17.14
C VAL A 434 -3.54 8.02 -18.59
N HIS A 435 -4.17 8.97 -19.28
CA HIS A 435 -3.89 9.33 -20.67
C HIS A 435 -2.46 9.89 -20.86
N TYR A 436 -1.83 9.64 -22.00
CA TYR A 436 -0.41 9.96 -22.26
C TYR A 436 -0.09 11.45 -22.18
N THR A 437 -1.09 12.30 -22.42
CA THR A 437 -0.98 13.76 -22.32
C THR A 437 -0.96 14.27 -20.89
N LYS A 438 -1.27 13.41 -19.91
CA LYS A 438 -1.22 13.71 -18.47
C LYS A 438 0.16 13.42 -17.86
N LYS A 439 1.16 13.09 -18.70
CA LYS A 439 2.58 12.83 -18.33
C LYS A 439 3.35 14.08 -17.94
#